data_AF-A0A9D9GTJ0-F1
#
_entry.id   AF-A0A9D9GTJ0-F1
#
_cell.length_a   1.000
_cell.length_b   1.000
_cell.length_c   1.000
_cell.angle_alpha   90.00
_cell.angle_beta   90.00
_cell.angle_gamma   90.00
#
_symmetry.space_group_name_H-M   'P 1'
#
loop_
_entity.id
_entity.type
_entity.pdbx_description
1 polymer ?
#
loop_
_entity_poly.entity_id
_entity_poly.type
_entity_poly.pdbx_seq_one_letter_code
_entity_poly.pdbx_strand_id
1 'polypeptide(L)'
;MQKVKLAAALACALFLSACDQTLYSNLSESDANEMLVTLLKRGVDAKKSAQGDVFSIVVPEEQLVRSLEIIGEHSLPREQFQSLGTVFSGQGMIASQTEEQARLAFAISQELSATFSRIDGVLDARVHVVLVQHEQASGLTTPPSAAIFIRHTKDSPVENMLAEIKDIAAKAVPGLTYDRVTVMTELFTEKVKAPVLPVRHWYDNPAMAAAAVAALFLLLCAGGIIAARKLGWRLTKGESAEPKPRR
;
A
#
# COMPACT_ATOMS: atom_id res chain seq x y z
N MET A 1 -37.57 -28.08 -0.11
CA MET A 1 -36.93 -27.07 0.77
C MET A 1 -35.41 -27.22 0.84
N GLN A 2 -34.84 -28.44 0.87
CA GLN A 2 -33.38 -28.65 0.98
C GLN A 2 -32.59 -28.22 -0.27
N LYS A 3 -33.11 -28.48 -1.48
CA LYS A 3 -32.48 -28.06 -2.75
C LYS A 3 -32.39 -26.53 -2.91
N VAL A 4 -33.37 -25.79 -2.39
CA VAL A 4 -33.40 -24.31 -2.40
C VAL A 4 -32.39 -23.72 -1.42
N LYS A 5 -32.27 -24.33 -0.22
CA LYS A 5 -31.24 -23.97 0.75
C LYS A 5 -29.83 -24.24 0.22
N LEU A 6 -29.63 -25.37 -0.47
CA LEU A 6 -28.35 -25.72 -1.09
C LEU A 6 -27.99 -24.76 -2.24
N ALA A 7 -28.95 -24.42 -3.09
CA ALA A 7 -28.74 -23.47 -4.19
C ALA A 7 -28.44 -22.05 -3.69
N ALA A 8 -29.12 -21.59 -2.63
CA ALA A 8 -28.83 -20.29 -2.00
C ALA A 8 -27.46 -20.26 -1.31
N ALA A 9 -27.06 -21.34 -0.66
CA ALA A 9 -25.73 -21.46 -0.05
C ALA A 9 -24.63 -21.50 -1.11
N LEU A 10 -24.84 -22.21 -2.22
CA LEU A 10 -23.88 -22.29 -3.33
C LEU A 10 -23.75 -20.94 -4.06
N ALA A 11 -24.87 -20.22 -4.26
CA ALA A 11 -24.85 -18.88 -4.81
C ALA A 11 -24.12 -17.90 -3.88
N CYS A 12 -24.39 -17.92 -2.57
CA CYS A 12 -23.63 -17.11 -1.60
C CYS A 12 -22.14 -17.44 -1.59
N ALA A 13 -21.75 -18.71 -1.73
CA ALA A 13 -20.35 -19.12 -1.79
C ALA A 13 -19.66 -18.63 -3.07
N LEU A 14 -20.36 -18.63 -4.21
CA LEU A 14 -19.86 -18.08 -5.49
C LEU A 14 -19.75 -16.55 -5.50
N PHE A 15 -20.55 -15.84 -4.70
CA PHE A 15 -20.43 -14.38 -4.55
C PHE A 15 -19.31 -13.92 -3.60
N LEU A 16 -18.67 -14.85 -2.87
CA LEU A 16 -17.63 -14.53 -1.89
C LEU A 16 -16.19 -14.73 -2.38
N SER A 17 -15.99 -15.16 -3.63
CA SER A 17 -14.64 -15.28 -4.19
C SER A 17 -14.11 -13.92 -4.62
N ALA A 18 -13.67 -13.11 -3.66
CA ALA A 18 -12.71 -12.04 -3.95
C ALA A 18 -11.40 -12.71 -4.34
N CYS A 19 -10.93 -12.47 -5.57
CA CYS A 19 -9.64 -12.96 -6.02
C CYS A 19 -8.57 -11.99 -5.51
N ASP A 20 -7.79 -12.45 -4.55
CA ASP A 20 -6.67 -11.73 -3.98
C ASP A 20 -5.50 -11.77 -5.00
N GLN A 21 -4.94 -10.61 -5.35
CA GLN A 21 -3.83 -10.45 -6.31
C GLN A 21 -2.57 -9.97 -5.58
N THR A 22 -1.41 -10.52 -5.97
CA THR A 22 -0.13 -10.12 -5.41
C THR A 22 0.27 -8.73 -5.93
N LEU A 23 0.43 -7.77 -5.03
CA LEU A 23 0.85 -6.40 -5.33
C LEU A 23 2.37 -6.31 -5.48
N TYR A 24 3.11 -6.83 -4.49
CA TYR A 24 4.57 -6.90 -4.46
C TYR A 24 4.99 -8.21 -3.80
N SER A 25 6.13 -8.74 -4.25
CA SER A 25 6.80 -9.91 -3.68
C SER A 25 8.27 -9.60 -3.43
N ASN A 26 8.97 -10.51 -2.77
CA ASN A 26 10.39 -10.36 -2.43
C ASN A 26 10.70 -9.16 -1.52
N LEU A 27 9.80 -8.88 -0.57
CA LEU A 27 9.94 -7.78 0.37
C LEU A 27 10.66 -8.23 1.65
N SER A 28 11.42 -7.31 2.23
CA SER A 28 11.86 -7.43 3.62
C SER A 28 10.65 -7.32 4.55
N GLU A 29 10.77 -7.81 5.78
CA GLU A 29 9.68 -7.67 6.76
C GLU A 29 9.34 -6.20 7.04
N SER A 30 10.37 -5.35 7.11
CA SER A 30 10.21 -3.91 7.35
C SER A 30 9.41 -3.26 6.23
N ASP A 31 9.79 -3.51 4.97
CA ASP A 31 9.10 -2.96 3.80
C ASP A 31 7.65 -3.44 3.74
N ALA A 32 7.43 -4.74 3.95
CA ALA A 32 6.08 -5.31 3.95
C ALA A 32 5.21 -4.71 5.06
N ASN A 33 5.74 -4.49 6.26
CA ASN A 33 5.01 -3.85 7.35
C ASN A 33 4.66 -2.40 7.03
N GLU A 34 5.60 -1.62 6.48
CA GLU A 34 5.36 -0.22 6.12
C GLU A 34 4.32 -0.09 5.00
N MET A 35 4.42 -0.94 3.97
CA MET A 35 3.45 -1.00 2.88
C MET A 35 2.05 -1.39 3.40
N LEU A 36 1.97 -2.41 4.25
CA LEU A 36 0.71 -2.85 4.87
C LEU A 36 0.04 -1.71 5.64
N VAL A 37 0.77 -1.04 6.53
CA VAL A 37 0.24 0.07 7.34
C VAL A 37 -0.22 1.22 6.46
N THR A 38 0.54 1.55 5.41
CA THR A 38 0.23 2.65 4.48
C THR A 38 -1.06 2.39 3.71
N LEU A 39 -1.27 1.14 3.26
CA LEU A 39 -2.47 0.69 2.56
C LEU A 39 -3.69 0.65 3.49
N LEU A 40 -3.56 0.05 4.68
CA LEU A 40 -4.65 -0.05 5.65
C LEU A 40 -5.15 1.32 6.12
N LYS A 41 -4.25 2.28 6.37
CA LYS A 41 -4.62 3.66 6.73
C LYS A 41 -5.46 4.35 5.66
N ARG A 42 -5.38 3.88 4.41
CA ARG A 42 -6.12 4.40 3.25
C ARG A 42 -7.33 3.56 2.90
N GLY A 43 -7.70 2.59 3.74
CA GLY A 43 -8.86 1.74 3.54
C GLY A 43 -8.69 0.75 2.38
N VAL A 44 -7.45 0.37 2.07
CA VAL A 44 -7.18 -0.78 1.21
C VAL A 44 -7.14 -2.03 2.09
N ASP A 45 -7.87 -3.08 1.72
CA ASP A 45 -7.88 -4.37 2.44
C ASP A 45 -6.62 -5.20 2.08
N ALA A 46 -5.45 -4.69 2.45
CA ALA A 46 -4.18 -5.34 2.16
C ALA A 46 -3.87 -6.43 3.20
N LYS A 47 -3.30 -7.55 2.73
CA LYS A 47 -2.85 -8.67 3.55
C LYS A 47 -1.37 -8.93 3.33
N LYS A 48 -0.64 -9.23 4.40
CA LYS A 48 0.74 -9.71 4.33
C LYS A 48 0.75 -11.23 4.24
N SER A 49 1.41 -11.76 3.22
CA SER A 49 1.71 -13.18 3.07
C SER A 49 3.21 -13.42 3.28
N ALA A 50 3.56 -14.54 3.91
CA ALA A 50 4.95 -14.91 4.18
C ALA A 50 5.26 -16.27 3.53
N GLN A 51 6.37 -16.32 2.82
CA GLN A 51 6.92 -17.54 2.22
C GLN A 51 8.38 -17.68 2.65
N GLY A 52 8.61 -18.38 3.77
CA GLY A 52 9.93 -18.42 4.41
C GLY A 52 10.32 -17.04 4.93
N ASP A 53 11.52 -16.58 4.59
CA ASP A 53 12.05 -15.25 4.97
C ASP A 53 11.59 -14.13 4.02
N VAL A 54 10.76 -14.45 3.02
CA VAL A 54 10.30 -13.51 2.01
C VAL A 54 8.85 -13.14 2.25
N PHE A 55 8.56 -11.83 2.24
CA PHE A 55 7.22 -11.30 2.42
C PHE A 55 6.64 -10.81 1.10
N SER A 56 5.31 -10.87 1.00
CA SER A 56 4.53 -10.36 -0.12
C SER A 56 3.29 -9.61 0.39
N ILE A 57 2.87 -8.60 -0.35
CA ILE A 57 1.62 -7.88 -0.08
C ILE A 57 0.60 -8.28 -1.13
N VAL A 58 -0.59 -8.63 -0.66
CA VAL A 58 -1.71 -9.10 -1.47
C VAL A 58 -2.90 -8.18 -1.23
N VAL A 59 -3.59 -7.81 -2.30
CA VAL A 59 -4.75 -6.90 -2.26
C VAL A 59 -5.87 -7.46 -3.13
N PRO A 60 -7.15 -7.13 -2.87
CA PRO A 60 -8.23 -7.48 -3.78
C PRO A 60 -7.97 -6.93 -5.18
N GLU A 61 -8.29 -7.70 -6.22
CA GLU A 61 -8.06 -7.32 -7.62
C GLU A 61 -8.65 -5.95 -7.96
N GLU A 62 -9.83 -5.63 -7.42
CA GLU A 62 -10.52 -4.35 -7.61
C GLU A 62 -9.78 -3.14 -7.01
N GLN A 63 -8.84 -3.38 -6.08
CA GLN A 63 -8.05 -2.35 -5.39
C GLN A 63 -6.59 -2.33 -5.85
N LEU A 64 -6.18 -3.19 -6.80
CA LEU A 64 -4.79 -3.32 -7.22
C LEU A 64 -4.20 -2.00 -7.74
N VAL A 65 -4.88 -1.35 -8.69
CA VAL A 65 -4.40 -0.09 -9.30
C VAL A 65 -4.25 1.01 -8.25
N ARG A 66 -5.26 1.19 -7.39
CA ARG A 66 -5.24 2.15 -6.28
C ARG A 66 -4.09 1.86 -5.31
N SER A 67 -3.84 0.59 -5.04
CA SER A 67 -2.74 0.19 -4.15
C SER A 67 -1.39 0.53 -4.75
N LEU A 68 -1.18 0.30 -6.05
CA LEU A 68 0.04 0.69 -6.75
C LEU A 68 0.24 2.21 -6.75
N GLU A 69 -0.82 2.98 -6.98
CA GLU A 69 -0.77 4.45 -6.92
C GLU A 69 -0.38 4.94 -5.52
N ILE A 70 -1.03 4.42 -4.47
CA ILE A 70 -0.71 4.77 -3.08
C ILE A 70 0.74 4.42 -2.74
N ILE A 71 1.19 3.21 -3.06
CA ILE A 71 2.55 2.78 -2.77
C ILE A 71 3.59 3.64 -3.52
N GLY A 72 3.34 3.93 -4.80
CA GLY A 72 4.21 4.77 -5.61
C GLY A 72 4.31 6.20 -5.10
N GLU A 73 3.19 6.81 -4.68
CA GLU A 73 3.19 8.14 -4.08
C GLU A 73 4.02 8.24 -2.80
N HIS A 74 4.00 7.18 -1.98
CA HIS A 74 4.72 7.15 -0.70
C HIS A 74 6.19 6.74 -0.85
N SER A 75 6.67 6.53 -2.08
CA SER A 75 8.02 6.05 -2.39
C SER A 75 8.32 4.73 -1.66
N LEU A 76 7.38 3.78 -1.76
CA LEU A 76 7.50 2.44 -1.21
C LEU A 76 7.67 1.39 -2.32
N PRO A 77 8.39 0.27 -2.07
CA PRO A 77 9.24 0.04 -0.90
C PRO A 77 10.41 1.02 -0.84
N ARG A 78 11.00 1.21 0.34
CA ARG A 78 12.10 2.17 0.53
C ARG A 78 13.33 1.72 -0.26
N GLU A 79 14.12 2.69 -0.75
CA GLU A 79 15.43 2.36 -1.32
C GLU A 79 16.30 1.70 -0.25
N GLN A 80 16.99 0.62 -0.63
CA GLN A 80 17.99 -0.01 0.21
C GLN A 80 19.37 0.59 -0.07
N PHE A 81 20.09 0.91 1.01
CA PHE A 81 21.41 1.51 0.92
C PHE A 81 22.51 0.47 1.09
N GLN A 82 23.61 0.65 0.38
CA GLN A 82 24.80 -0.18 0.52
C GLN A 82 25.71 0.37 1.62
N SER A 83 26.20 -0.50 2.50
CA SER A 83 27.20 -0.10 3.50
C SER A 83 28.60 -0.08 2.90
N LEU A 84 29.52 0.66 3.53
CA LEU A 84 30.95 0.61 3.23
C LEU A 84 31.49 -0.82 3.13
N GLY A 85 31.07 -1.71 4.04
CA GLY A 85 31.50 -3.12 4.01
C GLY A 85 31.10 -3.82 2.71
N THR A 86 29.86 -3.63 2.26
CA THR A 86 29.35 -4.24 1.02
C THR A 86 30.00 -3.69 -0.25
N VAL A 87 30.32 -2.38 -0.28
CA VAL A 87 30.95 -1.73 -1.44
C VAL A 87 32.39 -2.21 -1.65
N PHE A 88 33.08 -2.62 -0.59
CA PHE A 88 34.49 -3.02 -0.62
C PHE A 88 34.72 -4.55 -0.52
N SER A 89 33.69 -5.36 -0.27
CA SER A 89 33.85 -6.80 0.04
C SER A 89 34.09 -7.75 -1.15
N GLY A 90 34.34 -7.27 -2.36
CA GLY A 90 34.24 -8.10 -3.58
C GLY A 90 35.40 -8.07 -4.58
N GLN A 91 36.56 -7.47 -4.29
CA GLN A 91 37.53 -7.16 -5.35
C GLN A 91 39.00 -7.54 -5.08
N GLY A 92 39.70 -7.80 -6.19
CA GLY A 92 41.06 -8.31 -6.26
C GLY A 92 42.15 -7.33 -5.83
N MET A 93 43.36 -7.85 -5.65
CA MET A 93 44.49 -7.20 -4.96
C MET A 93 45.07 -5.93 -5.63
N ILE A 94 44.50 -5.42 -6.73
CA ILE A 94 45.04 -4.26 -7.46
C ILE A 94 43.90 -3.40 -8.01
N ALA A 95 43.47 -2.37 -7.25
CA ALA A 95 42.57 -1.34 -7.75
C ALA A 95 43.36 -0.09 -8.18
N SER A 96 42.82 0.67 -9.13
CA SER A 96 43.39 1.97 -9.49
C SER A 96 42.98 3.05 -8.48
N GLN A 97 43.80 4.10 -8.33
CA GLN A 97 43.48 5.24 -7.44
C GLN A 97 42.14 5.89 -7.79
N THR A 98 41.83 6.00 -9.09
CA THR A 98 40.55 6.55 -9.57
C THR A 98 39.37 5.67 -9.18
N GLU A 99 39.54 4.36 -9.21
CA GLU A 99 38.51 3.40 -8.81
C GLU A 99 38.29 3.40 -7.29
N GLU A 100 39.36 3.49 -6.49
CA GLU A 100 39.26 3.66 -5.03
C GLU A 100 38.52 4.94 -4.65
N GLN A 101 38.83 6.06 -5.31
CA GLN A 101 38.12 7.32 -5.11
C GLN A 101 36.65 7.23 -5.51
N ALA A 102 36.35 6.62 -6.66
CA ALA A 102 34.96 6.43 -7.10
C ALA A 102 34.15 5.58 -6.12
N ARG A 103 34.73 4.48 -5.60
CA ARG A 103 34.09 3.65 -4.57
C ARG A 103 33.90 4.38 -3.27
N LEU A 104 34.89 5.15 -2.82
CA LEU A 104 34.78 5.94 -1.60
C LEU A 104 33.66 6.99 -1.74
N ALA A 105 33.61 7.70 -2.87
CA ALA A 105 32.56 8.69 -3.15
C ALA A 105 31.17 8.04 -3.15
N PHE A 106 31.03 6.87 -3.78
CA PHE A 106 29.79 6.10 -3.78
C PHE A 106 29.40 5.67 -2.36
N ALA A 107 30.33 5.11 -1.58
CA ALA A 107 30.03 4.65 -0.24
C ALA A 107 29.63 5.79 0.71
N ILE A 108 30.31 6.94 0.66
CA ILE A 108 29.92 8.12 1.45
C ILE A 108 28.53 8.62 1.01
N SER A 109 28.24 8.60 -0.29
CA SER A 109 26.92 8.93 -0.82
C SER A 109 25.83 8.01 -0.25
N GLN A 110 26.09 6.71 -0.14
CA GLN A 110 25.16 5.74 0.42
C GLN A 110 24.96 5.93 1.93
N GLU A 111 26.03 6.09 2.71
CA GLU A 111 25.96 6.31 4.17
C GLU A 111 25.23 7.62 4.52
N LEU A 112 25.49 8.71 3.79
CA LEU A 112 24.77 9.97 3.97
C LEU A 112 23.30 9.85 3.58
N SER A 113 22.98 9.19 2.46
CA SER A 113 21.60 8.94 2.05
C SER A 113 20.85 8.13 3.12
N ALA A 114 21.46 7.05 3.63
CA ALA A 114 20.91 6.22 4.70
C ALA A 114 20.77 6.97 6.04
N THR A 115 21.63 7.95 6.30
CA THR A 115 21.56 8.78 7.51
C THR A 115 20.39 9.76 7.41
N PHE A 116 20.27 10.48 6.30
CA PHE A 116 19.20 11.47 6.11
C PHE A 116 17.83 10.83 5.88
N SER A 117 17.76 9.61 5.35
CA SER A 117 16.49 8.86 5.22
C SER A 117 15.88 8.47 6.57
N ARG A 118 16.65 8.51 7.66
CA ARG A 118 16.16 8.20 9.02
C ARG A 118 15.52 9.39 9.72
N ILE A 119 15.61 10.60 9.15
CA ILE A 119 14.96 11.78 9.73
C ILE A 119 13.45 11.58 9.65
N ASP A 120 12.75 11.88 10.74
CA ASP A 120 11.30 11.68 10.83
C ASP A 120 10.57 12.42 9.69
N GLY A 121 9.70 11.69 9.00
CA GLY A 121 8.93 12.22 7.89
C GLY A 121 9.70 12.36 6.57
N VAL A 122 10.96 11.95 6.47
CA VAL A 122 11.65 11.78 5.18
C VAL A 122 11.15 10.51 4.50
N LEU A 123 10.81 10.64 3.22
CA LEU A 123 10.35 9.54 2.39
C LEU A 123 11.44 9.02 1.46
N ASP A 124 12.27 9.91 0.94
CA ASP A 124 13.39 9.58 0.07
C ASP A 124 14.53 10.58 0.32
N ALA A 125 15.75 10.09 0.34
CA ALA A 125 16.94 10.90 0.51
C ALA A 125 18.05 10.36 -0.39
N ARG A 126 18.55 11.22 -1.29
CA ARG A 126 19.62 10.88 -2.22
C ARG A 126 20.74 11.90 -2.13
N VAL A 127 21.94 11.41 -1.89
CA VAL A 127 23.15 12.22 -1.81
C VAL A 127 24.09 11.82 -2.94
N HIS A 128 24.62 12.81 -3.64
CA HIS A 128 25.66 12.64 -4.64
C HIS A 128 26.91 13.39 -4.19
N VAL A 129 27.95 12.64 -3.85
CA VAL A 129 29.25 13.18 -3.45
C VAL A 129 30.22 13.10 -4.62
N VAL A 130 30.90 14.21 -4.88
CA VAL A 130 32.08 14.29 -5.74
C VAL A 130 33.27 14.56 -4.85
N LEU A 131 34.25 13.67 -4.87
CA LEU A 131 35.53 13.87 -4.17
C LEU A 131 36.48 14.71 -5.02
N VAL A 132 37.55 15.20 -4.40
CA VAL A 132 38.64 15.88 -5.11
C VAL A 132 39.16 14.99 -6.23
N GLN A 133 39.16 15.51 -7.45
CA GLN A 133 39.75 14.85 -8.61
C GLN A 133 40.89 15.72 -9.14
N HIS A 134 42.04 15.08 -9.38
CA HIS A 134 43.19 15.72 -10.01
C HIS A 134 43.34 15.17 -11.43
N GLU A 135 43.05 15.99 -12.44
CA GLU A 135 43.21 15.59 -13.83
C GLU A 135 44.67 15.75 -14.28
N GLN A 136 45.36 14.64 -14.48
CA GLN A 136 46.77 14.64 -14.90
C GLN A 136 46.97 15.28 -16.29
N ALA A 137 45.96 15.21 -17.16
CA ALA A 137 46.05 15.70 -18.53
C ALA A 137 45.85 17.22 -18.65
N SER A 138 44.93 17.80 -17.86
CA SER A 138 44.59 19.23 -17.90
C SER A 138 45.26 20.02 -16.78
N GLY A 139 45.78 19.36 -15.75
CA GLY A 139 46.29 19.98 -14.52
C GLY A 139 45.20 20.60 -13.65
N LEU A 140 43.92 20.42 -14.00
CA LEU A 140 42.79 20.97 -13.26
C LEU A 140 42.52 20.11 -12.02
N THR A 141 42.24 20.79 -10.92
CA THR A 141 41.77 20.14 -9.68
C THR A 141 40.32 20.51 -9.46
N THR A 142 39.44 19.51 -9.54
CA THR A 142 38.03 19.68 -9.21
C THR A 142 37.89 19.56 -7.69
N PRO A 143 37.40 20.60 -6.99
CA PRO A 143 37.18 20.54 -5.56
C PRO A 143 35.98 19.65 -5.21
N PRO A 144 35.88 19.16 -3.97
CA PRO A 144 34.80 18.27 -3.58
C PRO A 144 33.48 19.06 -3.47
N SER A 145 32.38 18.39 -3.81
CA SER A 145 31.03 18.97 -3.76
C SER A 145 30.00 17.91 -3.41
N ALA A 146 28.86 18.33 -2.86
CA ALA A 146 27.73 17.44 -2.61
C ALA A 146 26.41 18.05 -3.07
N ALA A 147 25.56 17.21 -3.67
CA ALA A 147 24.16 17.53 -3.95
C ALA A 147 23.27 16.58 -3.15
N ILE A 148 22.32 17.14 -2.42
CA ILE A 148 21.41 16.43 -1.52
C ILE A 148 20.00 16.69 -1.99
N PHE A 149 19.25 15.62 -2.26
CA PHE A 149 17.83 15.65 -2.53
C PHE A 149 17.09 14.97 -1.39
N ILE A 150 16.06 15.63 -0.85
CA ILE A 150 15.23 15.08 0.23
C ILE A 150 13.76 15.30 -0.12
N ARG A 151 13.02 14.20 -0.24
CA ARG A 151 11.55 14.23 -0.28
C ARG A 151 11.00 13.98 1.12
N HIS A 152 10.13 14.85 1.61
CA HIS A 152 9.63 14.77 2.97
C HIS A 152 8.14 15.11 3.09
N THR A 153 7.51 14.60 4.15
CA THR A 153 6.14 14.92 4.54
C THR A 153 6.04 16.33 5.14
N LYS A 154 4.80 16.85 5.25
CA LYS A 154 4.54 18.18 5.79
C LYS A 154 4.95 18.35 7.25
N ASP A 155 4.91 17.27 8.03
CA ASP A 155 5.23 17.30 9.46
C ASP A 155 6.73 17.06 9.73
N SER A 156 7.53 16.88 8.69
CA SER A 156 8.97 16.61 8.81
C SER A 156 9.76 17.87 9.25
N PRO A 157 10.78 17.72 10.12
CA PRO A 157 11.60 18.84 10.57
C PRO A 157 12.67 19.27 9.54
N VAL A 158 12.76 18.62 8.37
CA VAL A 158 13.82 18.82 7.35
C VAL A 158 14.00 20.29 6.97
N GLU A 159 12.91 21.03 6.74
CA GLU A 159 12.94 22.46 6.40
C GLU A 159 13.63 23.31 7.47
N ASN A 160 13.52 22.93 8.74
CA ASN A 160 14.16 23.61 9.87
C ASN A 160 15.61 23.13 10.10
N MET A 161 16.00 22.00 9.51
CA MET A 161 17.29 21.34 9.73
C MET A 161 18.25 21.49 8.54
N LEU A 162 17.94 22.34 7.55
CA LEU A 162 18.74 22.46 6.34
C LEU A 162 20.19 22.87 6.61
N ALA A 163 20.42 23.69 7.64
CA ALA A 163 21.77 24.10 8.01
C ALA A 163 22.57 22.95 8.60
N GLU A 164 21.95 22.15 9.48
CA GLU A 164 22.53 20.97 10.11
C GLU A 164 22.80 19.87 9.07
N ILE A 165 21.87 19.65 8.12
CA ILE A 165 22.06 18.69 7.02
C ILE A 165 23.29 19.06 6.19
N LYS A 166 23.44 20.35 5.83
CA LYS A 166 24.62 20.85 5.12
C LYS A 166 25.89 20.69 5.93
N ASP A 167 25.85 21.01 7.22
CA ASP A 167 27.00 20.92 8.12
C ASP A 167 27.48 19.48 8.32
N ILE A 168 26.55 18.53 8.52
CA ILE A 168 26.85 17.09 8.61
C ILE A 168 27.49 16.61 7.31
N ALA A 169 26.91 16.94 6.16
CA ALA A 169 27.47 16.53 4.86
C ALA A 169 28.88 17.10 4.64
N ALA A 170 29.09 18.38 4.93
CA ALA A 170 30.40 19.02 4.81
C ALA A 170 31.46 18.36 5.71
N LYS A 171 31.09 17.95 6.93
CA LYS A 171 32.00 17.27 7.87
C LYS A 171 32.23 15.80 7.52
N ALA A 172 31.30 15.15 6.85
CA ALA A 172 31.40 13.74 6.46
C ALA A 172 32.30 13.51 5.24
N VAL A 173 32.47 14.51 4.38
CA VAL A 173 33.25 14.39 3.14
C VAL A 173 34.59 15.12 3.28
N PRO A 174 35.74 14.45 3.06
CA PRO A 174 37.05 15.09 3.16
C PRO A 174 37.20 16.31 2.23
N GLY A 175 37.53 17.45 2.83
CA GLY A 175 37.78 18.72 2.11
C GLY A 175 36.51 19.42 1.60
N LEU A 176 35.32 18.89 1.86
CA LEU A 176 34.06 19.53 1.50
C LEU A 176 33.77 20.72 2.41
N THR A 177 33.37 21.82 1.81
CA THR A 177 33.01 23.05 2.51
C THR A 177 31.50 23.28 2.43
N TYR A 178 30.97 23.99 3.43
CA TYR A 178 29.54 24.23 3.57
C TYR A 178 28.89 24.89 2.34
N ASP A 179 29.61 25.80 1.68
CA ASP A 179 29.19 26.51 0.47
C ASP A 179 29.10 25.62 -0.77
N ARG A 180 29.73 24.43 -0.74
CA ARG A 180 29.70 23.44 -1.82
C ARG A 180 28.69 22.31 -1.59
N VAL A 181 27.80 22.49 -0.63
CA VAL A 181 26.67 21.59 -0.40
C VAL A 181 25.38 22.25 -0.88
N THR A 182 24.79 21.66 -1.91
CA THR A 182 23.46 22.06 -2.41
C THR A 182 22.42 21.12 -1.87
N VAL A 183 21.33 21.66 -1.32
CA VAL A 183 20.21 20.89 -0.80
C VAL A 183 18.95 21.32 -1.54
N MET A 184 18.22 20.34 -2.06
CA MET A 184 16.90 20.51 -2.67
C MET A 184 15.90 19.66 -1.88
N THR A 185 14.84 20.31 -1.41
CA THR A 185 13.72 19.63 -0.75
C THR A 185 12.52 19.52 -1.68
N GLU A 186 11.78 18.43 -1.57
CA GLU A 186 10.48 18.25 -2.20
C GLU A 186 9.45 17.88 -1.14
N LEU A 187 8.41 18.71 -1.01
CA LEU A 187 7.29 18.42 -0.13
C LEU A 187 6.37 17.36 -0.78
N PHE A 188 6.21 16.24 -0.11
CA PHE A 188 5.23 15.23 -0.47
C PHE A 188 3.81 15.78 -0.34
N THR A 189 3.07 15.72 -1.44
CA THR A 189 1.64 16.04 -1.51
C THR A 189 0.91 14.85 -2.11
N GLU A 190 0.03 14.24 -1.33
CA GLU A 190 -0.82 13.12 -1.77
C GLU A 190 -1.78 13.62 -2.87
N LYS A 191 -1.63 13.10 -4.10
CA LYS A 191 -2.49 13.48 -5.24
C LYS A 191 -3.61 12.47 -5.44
N VAL A 192 -3.41 11.21 -5.03
CA VAL A 192 -4.43 10.16 -5.05
C VAL A 192 -5.47 10.45 -3.97
N LYS A 193 -6.43 11.30 -4.31
CA LYS A 193 -7.72 11.31 -3.60
C LYS A 193 -8.35 9.95 -3.84
N ALA A 194 -8.66 9.23 -2.76
CA ALA A 194 -9.38 7.97 -2.85
C ALA A 194 -10.56 8.13 -3.84
N PRO A 195 -10.65 7.33 -4.91
CA PRO A 195 -11.87 7.31 -5.69
C PRO A 195 -12.97 6.96 -4.69
N VAL A 196 -14.03 7.77 -4.67
CA VAL A 196 -15.29 7.35 -4.06
C VAL A 196 -15.66 6.12 -4.86
N LEU A 197 -15.36 4.92 -4.35
CA LEU A 197 -15.88 3.69 -4.94
C LEU A 197 -17.37 3.97 -5.08
N PRO A 198 -17.95 3.89 -6.29
CA PRO A 198 -19.40 4.01 -6.40
C PRO A 198 -19.93 2.96 -5.44
N VAL A 199 -20.69 3.39 -4.43
CA VAL A 199 -21.36 2.45 -3.53
C VAL A 199 -22.26 1.65 -4.45
N ARG A 200 -21.77 0.48 -4.88
CA ARG A 200 -22.48 -0.38 -5.80
C ARG A 200 -23.60 -0.98 -4.98
N HIS A 201 -24.75 -0.34 -5.02
CA HIS A 201 -25.88 -0.85 -4.29
C HIS A 201 -26.34 -2.15 -4.95
N TRP A 202 -26.87 -3.06 -4.15
CA TRP A 202 -27.33 -4.36 -4.65
C TRP A 202 -28.39 -4.22 -5.75
N TYR A 203 -29.13 -3.09 -5.77
CA TYR A 203 -30.15 -2.78 -6.78
C TYR A 203 -29.59 -2.24 -8.10
N ASP A 204 -28.31 -1.85 -8.17
CA ASP A 204 -27.67 -1.42 -9.43
C ASP A 204 -27.42 -2.61 -10.37
N ASN A 205 -27.48 -3.83 -9.85
CA ASN A 205 -27.43 -5.05 -10.65
C ASN A 205 -28.87 -5.51 -10.97
N PRO A 206 -29.31 -5.45 -12.24
CA PRO A 206 -30.69 -5.77 -12.62
C PRO A 206 -31.08 -7.21 -12.27
N ALA A 207 -30.12 -8.15 -12.23
CA ALA A 207 -30.38 -9.53 -11.82
C ALA A 207 -30.66 -9.63 -10.31
N MET A 208 -29.94 -8.89 -9.48
CA MET A 208 -30.15 -8.85 -8.03
C MET A 208 -31.43 -8.10 -7.66
N ALA A 209 -31.71 -7.00 -8.35
CA ALA A 209 -32.98 -6.29 -8.23
C ALA A 209 -34.18 -7.20 -8.57
N ALA A 210 -34.11 -7.92 -9.70
CA ALA A 210 -35.14 -8.86 -10.11
C ALA A 210 -35.30 -10.03 -9.11
N ALA A 211 -34.20 -10.55 -8.57
CA ALA A 211 -34.23 -11.62 -7.57
C ALA A 211 -34.90 -11.17 -6.27
N ALA A 212 -34.64 -9.95 -5.78
CA ALA A 212 -35.28 -9.43 -4.58
C ALA A 212 -36.79 -9.18 -4.78
N VAL A 213 -37.17 -8.65 -5.95
CA VAL A 213 -38.59 -8.47 -6.31
C VAL A 213 -39.31 -9.82 -6.41
N ALA A 214 -38.70 -10.81 -7.04
CA ALA A 214 -39.25 -12.16 -7.12
C ALA A 214 -39.39 -12.82 -5.73
N ALA A 215 -38.41 -12.61 -4.84
CA ALA A 215 -38.47 -13.11 -3.47
C ALA A 215 -39.61 -12.45 -2.66
N LEU A 216 -39.81 -11.13 -2.79
CA LEU A 216 -40.92 -10.41 -2.17
C LEU A 216 -42.27 -10.92 -2.70
N PHE A 217 -42.39 -11.14 -4.00
CA PHE A 217 -43.61 -11.64 -4.63
C PHE A 217 -43.96 -13.05 -4.13
N LEU A 218 -42.96 -13.94 -4.02
CA LEU A 218 -43.15 -15.28 -3.46
C LEU A 218 -43.58 -15.26 -1.99
N LEU A 219 -43.04 -14.33 -1.19
CA LEU A 219 -43.46 -14.16 0.20
C LEU A 219 -44.91 -13.68 0.31
N LEU A 220 -45.35 -12.77 -0.55
CA LEU A 220 -46.74 -12.31 -0.61
C LEU A 220 -47.69 -13.44 -1.05
N CYS A 221 -47.31 -14.22 -2.07
CA CYS A 221 -48.09 -15.38 -2.51
C CYS A 221 -48.18 -16.44 -1.40
N ALA A 222 -47.08 -16.75 -0.73
CA ALA A 222 -47.07 -17.70 0.38
C ALA A 222 -47.93 -17.21 1.56
N GLY A 223 -47.85 -15.93 1.90
CA GLY A 223 -48.69 -15.29 2.91
C GLY A 223 -50.18 -15.37 2.55
N GLY A 224 -50.54 -15.11 1.29
CA GLY A 224 -51.89 -15.23 0.77
C GLY A 224 -52.45 -16.66 0.86
N ILE A 225 -51.65 -17.67 0.53
CA ILE A 225 -52.03 -19.09 0.62
C ILE A 225 -52.27 -19.49 2.09
N ILE A 226 -51.43 -19.02 3.01
CA ILE A 226 -51.59 -19.29 4.45
C ILE A 226 -52.86 -18.61 4.98
N ALA A 227 -53.12 -17.37 4.58
CA ALA A 227 -54.34 -16.65 4.94
C ALA A 227 -55.60 -17.35 4.41
N ALA A 228 -55.58 -17.79 3.15
CA ALA A 228 -56.67 -18.53 2.52
C ALA A 228 -56.94 -19.88 3.21
N ARG A 229 -55.89 -20.64 3.54
CA ARG A 229 -56.03 -21.90 4.32
C ARG A 229 -56.59 -21.64 5.72
N LYS A 230 -56.16 -20.58 6.40
CA LYS A 230 -56.65 -20.22 7.74
C LYS A 230 -58.10 -19.75 7.71
N LEU A 231 -58.51 -19.03 6.67
CA LEU A 231 -59.89 -18.58 6.47
C LEU A 231 -60.82 -19.74 6.12
N GLY A 232 -60.39 -20.64 5.21
CA GLY A 232 -61.14 -21.86 4.89
C GLY A 232 -61.32 -22.79 6.10
N TRP A 233 -60.30 -22.92 6.95
CA TRP A 233 -60.40 -23.70 8.19
C TRP A 233 -61.32 -23.07 9.25
N ARG A 234 -61.51 -21.74 9.24
CA ARG A 234 -62.46 -21.06 10.13
C ARG A 234 -63.90 -21.23 9.67
N LEU A 235 -64.15 -21.23 8.37
CA LEU A 235 -65.51 -21.37 7.81
C LEU A 235 -66.05 -22.79 8.01
N THR A 236 -65.22 -23.82 7.84
CA THR A 236 -65.66 -25.22 8.05
C THR A 236 -65.90 -25.59 9.51
N LYS A 237 -65.35 -24.83 10.47
CA LYS A 237 -65.55 -25.07 11.91
C LYS A 237 -66.77 -24.34 12.49
N GLY A 238 -67.39 -23.44 11.73
CA GLY A 238 -68.59 -22.70 12.13
C GLY A 238 -69.91 -23.45 11.90
N GLU A 239 -69.91 -24.54 11.14
CA GLU A 239 -71.14 -25.19 10.66
C GLU A 239 -71.55 -26.44 11.47
N SER A 240 -70.88 -26.74 12.59
CA SER A 240 -71.13 -27.95 13.40
C SER A 240 -71.74 -27.68 14.80
N ALA A 241 -72.53 -26.60 14.94
CA ALA A 241 -73.29 -26.32 16.16
C ALA A 241 -74.80 -26.29 15.87
N GLU A 242 -75.41 -27.46 15.65
CA GLU A 242 -76.88 -27.63 15.63
C GLU A 242 -77.38 -28.09 17.02
N PRO A 243 -78.51 -27.56 17.55
CA PRO A 243 -78.86 -27.72 18.96
C PRO A 243 -79.66 -29.01 19.23
N LYS A 244 -79.32 -29.64 20.37
CA LYS A 244 -79.99 -30.84 20.92
C LYS A 244 -81.49 -30.56 21.19
N PRO A 245 -82.43 -31.38 20.71
CA PRO A 245 -83.85 -31.15 20.95
C PRO A 245 -84.22 -31.45 22.41
N ARG A 246 -84.96 -30.54 23.03
CA ARG A 246 -85.70 -30.79 24.28
C ARG A 246 -86.98 -31.52 23.94
N ARG A 247 -87.15 -32.73 24.50
CA ARG A 247 -88.38 -33.21 25.13
C ARG A 247 -88.06 -34.44 25.97
#